data_AF-B0CTP7-F1
#
_entry.id   AF-B0CTP7-F1
#
_cell.length_a   1.000
_cell.length_b   1.000
_cell.length_c   1.000
_cell.angle_alpha   90.00
_cell.angle_beta   90.00
_cell.angle_gamma   90.00
#
_symmetry.space_group_name_H-M   'P 1'
#
loop_
_entity.id
_entity.type
_entity.pdbx_description
1 polymer ?
#
loop_
_entity_poly.entity_id
_entity_poly.type
_entity_poly.pdbx_seq_one_letter_code
_entity_poly.pdbx_strand_id
1 'polypeptide(L)' 'MLDEADAHLCPVRALADWINTTAIAKGYIFHKIGSGERPVTKDSPMTSEQFLELFRNNLLDIGIDPSPYGTHSF' A
#
# COMPACT_ATOMS: atom_id res chain seq x y z
N MET A 1 8.64 21.04 -5.85
CA MET A 1 9.41 19.94 -5.22
C MET A 1 9.05 20.00 -3.74
N LEU A 2 8.64 18.89 -3.14
CA LEU A 2 8.48 18.85 -1.67
C LEU A 2 9.85 19.07 -1.03
N ASP A 3 9.87 19.59 0.19
CA ASP A 3 11.12 19.70 0.93
C ASP A 3 11.66 18.29 1.28
N GLU A 4 12.91 18.21 1.71
CA GLU A 4 13.56 16.94 2.05
C GLU A 4 12.79 16.18 3.14
N ALA A 5 12.20 16.92 4.09
CA ALA A 5 11.44 16.38 5.21
C ALA A 5 10.16 15.68 4.72
N ASP A 6 9.40 16.29 3.81
CA ASP A 6 8.13 15.79 3.31
C ASP A 6 8.26 14.96 2.04
N ALA A 7 9.47 14.74 1.54
CA ALA A 7 9.68 13.99 0.31
C ALA A 7 9.03 12.58 0.36
N HIS A 8 8.93 11.98 1.56
CA HIS A 8 8.28 10.68 1.79
C HIS A 8 6.76 10.70 1.57
N LEU A 9 6.13 11.87 1.59
CA LEU A 9 4.72 12.08 1.28
C LEU A 9 4.47 12.20 -0.24
N CYS A 10 5.52 12.21 -1.07
CA CYS A 10 5.37 12.37 -2.51
C CYS A 10 4.76 11.10 -3.15
N PRO A 11 3.52 11.16 -3.67
CA PRO A 11 2.88 9.98 -4.25
C PRO A 11 3.56 9.53 -5.55
N VAL A 12 4.13 10.46 -6.31
CA VAL A 12 4.88 10.16 -7.54
C VAL A 12 6.14 9.37 -7.22
N ARG A 13 6.88 9.76 -6.18
CA ARG A 13 8.09 9.05 -5.74
C ARG A 13 7.74 7.67 -5.22
N ALA A 14 6.73 7.57 -4.34
CA ALA A 14 6.26 6.30 -3.82
C ALA A 14 5.84 5.32 -4.92
N LEU A 15 5.11 5.80 -5.94
CA LEU A 15 4.72 4.99 -7.09
C LEU A 15 5.93 4.59 -7.96
N ALA A 16 6.88 5.50 -8.19
CA ALA A 16 8.10 5.19 -8.92
C ALA A 16 8.93 4.11 -8.23
N ASP A 17 9.12 4.21 -6.91
CA ASP A 17 9.83 3.22 -6.09
C ASP A 17 9.13 1.86 -6.12
N TRP A 18 7.79 1.86 -6.05
CA TRP A 18 6.98 0.65 -6.20
C TRP A 18 7.20 -0.03 -7.57
N ILE A 19 7.12 0.72 -8.67
CA ILE A 19 7.33 0.18 -10.03
C ILE A 19 8.73 -0.38 -10.18
N ASN A 20 9.75 0.35 -9.69
CA ASN A 20 11.14 -0.08 -9.75
C ASN A 20 11.41 -1.36 -8.95
N THR A 21 10.76 -1.50 -7.79
CA THR A 21 10.95 -2.66 -6.90
C THR A 21 10.19 -3.89 -7.37
N THR A 22 8.97 -3.71 -7.88
CA THR A 22 8.07 -4.81 -8.25
C THR A 22 8.12 -5.19 -9.72
N ALA A 23 8.65 -4.32 -10.58
CA ALA A 23 8.54 -4.40 -12.04
C ALA A 23 7.08 -4.41 -12.58
N ILE A 24 6.09 -4.06 -11.74
CA ILE A 24 4.68 -3.98 -12.12
C ILE A 24 4.40 -2.55 -12.59
N ALA A 25 4.41 -2.34 -13.90
CA ALA A 25 4.18 -1.02 -14.51
C ALA A 25 2.76 -0.82 -15.08
N LYS A 26 1.89 -1.82 -14.98
CA LYS A 26 0.53 -1.82 -15.54
C LYS A 26 -0.42 -2.57 -14.61
N GLY A 27 -1.72 -2.28 -14.73
CA GLY A 27 -2.77 -2.92 -13.94
C GLY A 27 -3.07 -2.16 -12.64
N TYR A 28 -3.48 -2.91 -11.61
CA TYR A 28 -3.85 -2.34 -10.32
C TYR A 28 -2.64 -1.94 -9.48
N ILE A 29 -2.68 -0.74 -8.88
CA ILE A 29 -1.70 -0.27 -7.89
C ILE A 29 -1.81 -1.13 -6.62
N PHE A 30 -3.03 -1.27 -6.09
CA PHE A 30 -3.33 -2.21 -5.00
C PHE A 30 -3.54 -3.61 -5.57
N HIS A 31 -2.42 -4.25 -5.90
CA HIS A 31 -2.42 -5.61 -6.39
C HIS A 31 -2.82 -6.59 -5.29
N LYS A 32 -3.58 -7.62 -5.64
CA LYS A 32 -3.87 -8.69 -4.70
C LYS A 32 -2.57 -9.28 -4.16
N ILE A 33 -2.47 -9.37 -2.84
CA ILE A 33 -1.32 -9.97 -2.17
C ILE A 33 -1.62 -11.45 -1.91
N GLY A 34 -0.70 -12.32 -2.32
CA GLY A 34 -0.75 -13.76 -2.10
C GLY A 34 0.03 -14.17 -0.86
N SER A 35 0.28 -15.48 -0.74
CA SER A 35 1.09 -16.02 0.35
C SER A 35 2.51 -15.44 0.36
N GLY A 36 3.03 -15.18 1.56
CA GLY A 36 4.36 -14.61 1.74
C GLY A 36 4.46 -13.13 1.37
N GLU A 37 3.34 -12.39 1.43
CA GLU A 37 3.27 -10.94 1.25
C GLU A 37 3.71 -10.43 -0.13
N ARG A 38 3.58 -11.29 -1.15
CA ARG A 38 3.96 -10.95 -2.53
C ARG A 38 2.73 -10.64 -3.38
N PRO A 39 2.79 -9.65 -4.29
CA PRO A 39 1.80 -9.48 -5.33
C PRO A 39 1.60 -10.80 -6.11
N VAL A 40 0.35 -11.21 -6.31
CA VAL A 40 0.06 -12.35 -7.17
C VAL A 40 0.41 -12.00 -8.62
N THR A 41 0.82 -12.99 -9.42
CA THR A 41 1.20 -12.75 -10.83
C THR A 41 0.02 -12.38 -11.72
N LYS A 42 -1.20 -12.74 -11.31
CA LYS A 42 -2.44 -12.42 -12.02
C LYS A 42 -2.87 -11.01 -11.69
N ASP A 43 -2.98 -10.15 -12.71
CA ASP A 43 -3.53 -8.80 -12.56
C ASP A 43 -4.95 -8.82 -11.99
N SER A 44 -5.02 -8.64 -10.67
CA SER A 44 -6.26 -8.72 -9.91
C SER A 44 -6.22 -7.73 -8.76
N PRO A 45 -7.34 -7.04 -8.51
CA PRO A 45 -7.39 -6.03 -7.46
C PRO A 45 -7.35 -6.70 -6.08
N MET A 46 -6.68 -6.05 -5.15
CA MET A 46 -6.85 -6.29 -3.72
C MET A 46 -8.31 -6.00 -3.33
N THR A 47 -8.88 -6.79 -2.43
CA THR A 47 -10.22 -6.49 -1.89
C THR A 47 -10.11 -5.44 -0.79
N SER A 48 -11.18 -4.68 -0.53
CA SER A 48 -11.19 -3.68 0.54
C SER A 48 -10.90 -4.32 1.91
N GLU A 49 -11.34 -5.56 2.15
CA GLU A 49 -11.07 -6.29 3.39
C GLU A 49 -9.58 -6.59 3.55
N GLN A 50 -8.92 -7.06 2.48
CA GLN A 50 -7.48 -7.33 2.50
C GLN A 50 -6.67 -6.04 2.66
N PHE A 51 -7.10 -4.95 2.03
CA PHE A 51 -6.48 -3.64 2.22
C PHE A 51 -6.57 -3.17 3.67
N LEU A 52 -7.78 -3.25 4.26
CA LEU A 52 -8.01 -2.87 5.65
C LEU A 52 -7.19 -3.70 6.63
N GLU A 53 -7.07 -5.01 6.39
CA GLU A 53 -6.22 -5.89 7.21
C GLU A 53 -4.75 -5.44 7.18
N LEU A 54 -4.18 -5.29 5.98
CA LEU A 54 -2.78 -4.85 5.82
C LEU A 54 -2.55 -3.44 6.39
N PHE A 55 -3.49 -2.53 6.17
CA PHE A 55 -3.40 -1.18 6.69
C PHE A 55 -3.40 -1.15 8.23
N ARG A 56 -4.27 -1.94 8.87
CA ARG A 56 -4.30 -2.06 10.34
C ARG A 56 -3.01 -2.66 10.89
N ASN A 57 -2.47 -3.68 10.24
CA ASN A 57 -1.21 -4.29 10.63
C ASN A 57 -0.06 -3.27 10.54
N ASN A 58 0.02 -2.50 9.45
CA ASN A 58 1.02 -1.44 9.30
C ASN A 58 0.93 -0.37 10.40
N LEU A 59 -0.28 0.02 10.82
CA LEU A 59 -0.47 0.97 11.92
C LEU A 59 0.02 0.39 13.25
N LEU A 60 -0.32 -0.87 13.53
CA LEU A 60 0.14 -1.56 14.73
C LEU A 60 1.67 -1.68 14.77
N ASP A 61 2.32 -1.96 13.64
CA ASP A 61 3.78 -2.08 13.54
C ASP A 61 4.52 -0.79 13.89
N ILE A 62 3.91 0.37 13.63
CA ILE A 62 4.45 1.70 14.00
C ILE A 62 3.87 2.23 15.32
N GLY A 63 3.15 1.41 16.07
CA GLY A 63 2.61 1.75 17.39
C GLY A 63 1.41 2.70 17.38
N ILE A 64 0.69 2.80 16.25
CA ILE A 64 -0.52 3.60 16.12
C ILE A 64 -1.76 2.73 16.30
N ASP A 65 -2.71 3.17 17.13
CA ASP A 65 -4.01 2.51 17.28
C ASP A 65 -4.82 2.59 15.96
N PRO A 66 -5.21 1.46 15.36
CA PRO A 66 -5.97 1.43 14.11
C PRO A 66 -7.45 1.79 14.28
N SER A 67 -7.99 1.79 15.50
CA SER A 67 -9.42 1.99 15.78
C SER A 67 -10.04 3.24 15.13
N PRO A 68 -9.37 4.41 15.10
CA PRO A 68 -9.90 5.62 14.46
C PRO A 68 -10.09 5.50 12.96
N TYR A 69 -9.38 4.58 12.31
CA TYR A 69 -9.38 4.45 10.85
C TYR A 69 -10.35 3.38 10.32
N GLY A 70 -11.05 2.66 11.20
CA GLY A 70 -11.94 1.57 10.81
C GLY A 70 -13.24 1.99 10.12
N THR A 71 -13.61 3.28 10.18
CA THR A 71 -14.87 3.81 9.62
C THR A 71 -14.70 4.54 8.30
N HIS A 72 -13.47 4.71 7.82
CA HIS A 72 -13.24 5.30 6.51
C HIS A 72 -13.58 4.28 5.42
N SER A 73 -14.47 4.66 4.49
CA SER A 73 -14.74 3.87 3.30
C SER A 73 -13.51 3.91 2.39
N PHE A 74 -12.90 2.74 2.15
CA PHE A 74 -11.78 2.54 1.22
C PHE A 74 -12.21 1.72 0.00
#